data_AF-A0A0S9PZQ5-F1
#
_entry.id   AF-A0A0S9PZQ5-F1
#
_cell.length_a   1.000
_cell.length_b   1.000
_cell.length_c   1.000
_cell.angle_alpha   90.00
_cell.angle_beta   90.00
_cell.angle_gamma   90.00
#
_symmetry.space_group_name_H-M   'P 1'
#
loop_
_entity.id
_entity.type
_entity.pdbx_description
1 polymer ?
#
loop_
_entity_poly.entity_id
_entity_poly.type
_entity_poly.pdbx_seq_one_letter_code
_entity_poly.pdbx_strand_id
1 'polypeptide(L)'
;MRTNPPAPQPQRIDSWRTAETNAAAWMRHWGYLDAHVTPEGNDGGVDVRSATAIAQVKREATDIGVEALQRLVGARLLQDHLGLLFFSGSGYTRKAQAYAEAVGMMLFVYEVDGTMLAASSHARDLVEAARDQGAAPPPDATRRRPETRAPSRSLRPSPATALTRPVTEFPEVVRLIRAGKRDLAVDAYAAAADVKQRQANAIVSAAWAAVTMMPPGRRGRP
;
A
#
# COMPACT_ATOMS: atom_id res chain seq x y z
N MET A 1 24.83 -2.30 8.58
CA MET A 1 23.58 -2.31 7.79
C MET A 1 22.84 -3.58 8.12
N ARG A 2 21.59 -3.50 8.60
CA ARG A 2 20.74 -4.68 8.72
C ARG A 2 20.13 -4.93 7.34
N THR A 3 20.43 -6.06 6.73
CA THR A 3 19.84 -6.50 5.46
C THR A 3 18.49 -7.15 5.74
N ASN A 4 17.50 -6.94 4.86
CA ASN A 4 16.23 -7.64 4.99
C ASN A 4 16.44 -9.17 4.83
N PRO A 5 15.66 -10.01 5.53
CA PRO A 5 15.70 -11.45 5.29
C PRO A 5 15.33 -11.78 3.83
N PRO A 6 15.76 -12.93 3.29
CA PRO A 6 15.33 -13.37 1.97
C PRO A 6 13.81 -13.57 1.90
N ALA A 7 13.29 -13.65 0.68
CA ALA A 7 11.88 -13.93 0.48
C ALA A 7 11.49 -15.25 1.20
N PRO A 8 10.30 -15.31 1.85
CA PRO A 8 9.83 -16.53 2.48
C PRO A 8 9.79 -17.70 1.49
N GLN A 9 10.15 -18.90 1.95
CA GLN A 9 10.02 -20.10 1.12
C GLN A 9 8.54 -20.41 0.90
N PRO A 10 8.15 -20.95 -0.28
CA PRO A 10 6.79 -21.39 -0.52
C PRO A 10 6.31 -22.36 0.57
N GLN A 11 5.13 -22.09 1.13
CA GLN A 11 4.51 -22.89 2.17
C GLN A 11 3.00 -22.92 1.99
N ARG A 12 2.39 -24.07 2.22
CA ARG A 12 0.95 -24.22 2.02
C ARG A 12 0.16 -23.42 3.07
N ILE A 13 -0.77 -22.57 2.62
CA ILE A 13 -1.66 -21.79 3.48
C ILE A 13 -2.96 -22.57 3.75
N ASP A 14 -2.97 -23.38 4.80
CA ASP A 14 -4.09 -24.23 5.19
C ASP A 14 -4.92 -23.69 6.38
N SER A 15 -4.32 -22.84 7.22
CA SER A 15 -4.96 -22.23 8.39
C SER A 15 -4.87 -20.70 8.39
N TRP A 16 -5.70 -20.05 9.22
CA TRP A 16 -5.64 -18.60 9.47
C TRP A 16 -4.29 -18.20 10.07
N ARG A 17 -3.82 -18.97 11.06
CA ARG A 17 -2.51 -18.81 11.69
C ARG A 17 -1.34 -18.96 10.70
N THR A 18 -1.43 -19.89 9.75
CA THR A 18 -0.41 -20.04 8.70
C THR A 18 -0.38 -18.82 7.78
N ALA A 19 -1.54 -18.27 7.42
CA ALA A 19 -1.64 -17.05 6.61
C ALA A 19 -1.03 -15.84 7.31
N GLU A 20 -1.30 -15.64 8.59
CA GLU A 20 -0.75 -14.54 9.40
C GLU A 20 0.76 -14.65 9.58
N THR A 21 1.24 -15.86 9.89
CA THR A 21 2.68 -16.13 10.02
C THR A 21 3.40 -15.87 8.70
N ASN A 22 2.78 -16.27 7.58
CA ASN A 22 3.30 -16.00 6.24
C ASN A 22 3.32 -14.48 5.94
N ALA A 23 2.24 -13.76 6.26
CA ALA A 23 2.19 -12.31 6.11
C ALA A 23 3.30 -11.60 6.93
N ALA A 24 3.51 -12.01 8.19
CA ALA A 24 4.59 -11.47 9.01
C ALA A 24 5.99 -11.76 8.44
N ALA A 25 6.20 -12.92 7.80
CA ALA A 25 7.46 -13.25 7.13
C ALA A 25 7.69 -12.36 5.89
N TRP A 26 6.66 -12.15 5.08
CA TRP A 26 6.71 -11.24 3.92
C TRP A 26 6.93 -9.79 4.32
N MET A 27 6.27 -9.33 5.39
CA MET A 27 6.50 -8.00 5.95
C MET A 27 7.96 -7.79 6.34
N ARG A 28 8.58 -8.77 7.01
CA ARG A 28 10.01 -8.71 7.34
C ARG A 28 10.89 -8.64 6.09
N HIS A 29 10.60 -9.44 5.08
CA HIS A 29 11.31 -9.40 3.80
C HIS A 29 11.21 -8.02 3.11
N TRP A 30 10.05 -7.35 3.21
CA TRP A 30 9.84 -6.01 2.68
C TRP A 30 10.36 -4.87 3.57
N GLY A 31 11.01 -5.18 4.69
CA GLY A 31 11.71 -4.19 5.53
C GLY A 31 11.04 -3.86 6.86
N TYR A 32 9.88 -4.44 7.16
CA TYR A 32 9.26 -4.36 8.50
C TYR A 32 9.88 -5.42 9.42
N LEU A 33 11.16 -5.23 9.77
CA LEU A 33 12.03 -6.27 10.36
C LEU A 33 11.52 -6.87 11.68
N ASP A 34 10.74 -6.12 12.44
CA ASP A 34 10.14 -6.52 13.72
C ASP A 34 8.68 -6.98 13.60
N ALA A 35 8.19 -7.21 12.38
CA ALA A 35 6.82 -7.68 12.16
C ALA A 35 6.59 -9.05 12.82
N HIS A 36 5.54 -9.13 13.63
CA HIS A 36 5.12 -10.31 14.36
C HIS A 36 3.59 -10.43 14.38
N VAL A 37 3.10 -11.67 14.45
CA VAL A 37 1.67 -11.98 14.57
C VAL A 37 1.19 -11.53 15.95
N THR A 38 0.01 -10.93 16.01
CA THR A 38 -0.61 -10.53 17.29
C THR A 38 -1.13 -11.77 18.03
N PRO A 39 -1.12 -11.77 19.38
CA PRO A 39 -1.76 -12.84 20.14
C PRO A 39 -3.26 -12.91 19.84
N GLU A 40 -3.85 -14.12 19.89
CA GLU A 40 -5.30 -14.31 19.76
C GLU A 40 -6.05 -13.41 20.75
N GLY A 41 -6.93 -12.53 20.26
CA GLY A 41 -7.67 -11.60 21.09
C GLY A 41 -8.41 -10.51 20.31
N ASN A 42 -9.06 -9.59 21.04
CA ASN A 42 -9.77 -8.45 20.46
C ASN A 42 -8.81 -7.30 20.08
N ASP A 43 -7.85 -7.59 19.20
CA ASP A 43 -6.84 -6.63 18.72
C ASP A 43 -7.40 -5.57 17.74
N GLY A 44 -8.71 -5.56 17.54
CA GLY A 44 -9.39 -4.64 16.64
C GLY A 44 -9.28 -5.01 15.16
N GLY A 45 -8.87 -6.24 14.85
CA GLY A 45 -8.70 -6.74 13.49
C GLY A 45 -7.31 -6.44 12.91
N VAL A 46 -6.28 -6.45 13.77
CA VAL A 46 -4.88 -6.30 13.37
C VAL A 46 -4.16 -7.61 13.66
N ASP A 47 -3.94 -8.42 12.64
CA ASP A 47 -3.38 -9.77 12.81
C ASP A 47 -1.84 -9.78 12.80
N VAL A 48 -1.20 -8.73 12.26
CA VAL A 48 0.26 -8.57 12.24
C VAL A 48 0.64 -7.13 12.55
N ARG A 49 1.68 -6.95 13.38
CA ARG A 49 2.17 -5.63 13.79
C ARG A 49 3.68 -5.52 13.72
N SER A 50 4.16 -4.33 13.37
CA SER A 50 5.54 -3.88 13.54
C SER A 50 5.55 -2.48 14.19
N ALA A 51 6.74 -1.94 14.47
CA ALA A 51 6.88 -0.57 14.97
C ALA A 51 6.38 0.50 13.98
N THR A 52 6.32 0.19 12.68
CA THR A 52 6.02 1.15 11.61
C THR A 52 4.88 0.72 10.69
N ALA A 53 4.20 -0.40 10.97
CA ALA A 53 3.08 -0.88 10.19
C ALA A 53 2.15 -1.79 10.98
N ILE A 54 0.89 -1.84 10.54
CA ILE A 54 -0.11 -2.82 10.95
C ILE A 54 -0.69 -3.50 9.73
N ALA A 55 -1.12 -4.75 9.91
CA ALA A 55 -1.76 -5.49 8.85
C ALA A 55 -2.96 -6.30 9.32
N GLN A 56 -3.88 -6.53 8.38
CA GLN A 56 -4.98 -7.47 8.52
C GLN A 56 -4.89 -8.54 7.42
N VAL A 57 -5.24 -9.77 7.76
CA VAL A 57 -5.18 -10.98 6.94
C VAL A 57 -6.55 -11.63 6.91
N LYS A 58 -7.10 -11.81 5.70
CA LYS A 58 -8.42 -12.43 5.51
C LYS A 58 -8.36 -13.62 4.56
N ARG A 59 -8.98 -14.73 5.00
CA ARG A 59 -9.11 -15.98 4.21
C ARG A 59 -10.48 -16.22 3.59
N GLU A 60 -11.35 -15.22 3.58
CA GLU A 60 -12.71 -15.35 3.06
C GLU A 60 -12.69 -15.72 1.56
N ALA A 61 -13.70 -16.47 1.10
CA ALA A 61 -13.80 -16.91 -0.31
C ALA A 61 -14.33 -15.83 -1.26
N THR A 62 -14.69 -14.66 -0.73
CA THR A 62 -15.26 -13.54 -1.50
C THR A 62 -14.33 -12.35 -1.49
N ASP A 63 -14.34 -11.57 -2.58
CA ASP A 63 -13.58 -10.33 -2.69
C ASP A 63 -13.80 -9.39 -1.50
N ILE A 64 -12.71 -8.79 -1.04
CA ILE A 64 -12.75 -7.84 0.08
C ILE A 64 -13.37 -6.50 -0.36
N GLY A 65 -14.36 -6.07 0.42
CA GLY A 65 -15.05 -4.78 0.26
C GLY A 65 -14.37 -3.64 1.04
N VAL A 66 -14.81 -2.41 0.75
CA VAL A 66 -14.27 -1.17 1.36
C VAL A 66 -14.38 -1.19 2.89
N GLU A 67 -15.46 -1.74 3.44
CA GLU A 67 -15.68 -1.74 4.89
C GLU A 67 -14.57 -2.44 5.68
N ALA A 68 -14.00 -3.53 5.14
CA ALA A 68 -12.90 -4.22 5.81
C ALA A 68 -11.66 -3.33 5.86
N LEU A 69 -11.35 -2.63 4.77
CA LEU A 69 -10.21 -1.72 4.72
C LEU A 69 -10.41 -0.52 5.65
N GLN A 70 -11.64 0.01 5.73
CA GLN A 70 -12.00 1.09 6.66
C GLN A 70 -11.82 0.68 8.13
N ARG A 71 -12.13 -0.58 8.48
CA ARG A 71 -11.91 -1.10 9.83
C ARG A 71 -10.42 -1.09 10.19
N LEU A 72 -9.54 -1.52 9.29
CA LEU A 72 -8.09 -1.47 9.52
C LEU A 72 -7.57 -0.03 9.64
N VAL A 73 -8.05 0.90 8.78
CA VAL A 73 -7.74 2.33 8.94
C VAL A 73 -8.16 2.85 10.31
N GLY A 74 -9.35 2.47 10.77
CA GLY A 74 -9.85 2.81 12.10
C GLY A 74 -8.99 2.23 13.23
N ALA A 75 -8.49 1.01 13.08
CA ALA A 75 -7.61 0.35 14.04
C ALA A 75 -6.25 1.06 14.20
N ARG A 76 -5.79 1.79 13.17
CA ARG A 76 -4.60 2.66 13.27
C ARG A 76 -4.78 3.82 14.27
N LEU A 77 -6.02 4.20 14.56
CA LEU A 77 -6.36 5.35 15.40
C LEU A 77 -5.56 6.60 14.96
N LEU A 78 -4.83 7.25 15.89
CA LEU A 78 -4.02 8.45 15.64
C LEU A 78 -2.56 8.11 15.27
N GLN A 79 -2.22 6.83 15.04
CA GLN A 79 -0.86 6.39 14.76
C GLN A 79 -0.53 6.52 13.26
N ASP A 80 -0.57 7.74 12.73
CA ASP A 80 -0.44 8.00 11.28
C ASP A 80 0.92 7.61 10.68
N HIS A 81 1.93 7.36 11.52
CA HIS A 81 3.22 6.81 11.09
C HIS A 81 3.15 5.33 10.69
N LEU A 82 2.06 4.62 11.01
CA LEU A 82 1.92 3.20 10.67
C LEU A 82 1.45 3.04 9.23
N GLY A 83 2.27 2.33 8.44
CA GLY A 83 1.87 1.77 7.16
C GLY A 83 0.70 0.80 7.32
N LEU A 84 -0.16 0.75 6.31
CA LEU A 84 -1.35 -0.11 6.30
C LEU A 84 -1.18 -1.20 5.25
N LEU A 85 -1.16 -2.46 5.69
CA LEU A 85 -1.10 -3.61 4.80
C LEU A 85 -2.37 -4.44 4.94
N PHE A 86 -2.90 -4.92 3.82
CA PHE A 86 -4.03 -5.85 3.84
C PHE A 86 -3.70 -7.05 2.98
N PHE A 87 -3.97 -8.24 3.51
CA PHE A 87 -3.73 -9.52 2.85
C PHE A 87 -5.07 -10.25 2.66
N SER A 88 -5.33 -10.73 1.45
CA SER A 88 -6.57 -11.43 1.09
C SER A 88 -6.26 -12.71 0.33
N GLY A 89 -6.99 -13.79 0.60
CA GLY A 89 -6.92 -15.01 -0.21
C GLY A 89 -7.81 -15.00 -1.46
N SER A 90 -8.76 -14.05 -1.55
CA SER A 90 -9.76 -13.98 -2.63
C SER A 90 -9.57 -12.80 -3.57
N GLY A 91 -8.87 -11.75 -3.12
CA GLY A 91 -8.75 -10.49 -3.85
C GLY A 91 -9.61 -9.37 -3.27
N TYR A 92 -9.86 -8.35 -4.09
CA TYR A 92 -10.47 -7.08 -3.68
C TYR A 92 -11.43 -6.58 -4.74
N THR A 93 -12.55 -6.03 -4.28
CA THR A 93 -13.46 -5.31 -5.18
C THR A 93 -12.78 -4.06 -5.75
N ARG A 94 -13.20 -3.60 -6.94
CA ARG A 94 -12.68 -2.34 -7.53
C ARG A 94 -12.82 -1.13 -6.61
N LYS A 95 -13.91 -1.09 -5.83
CA LYS A 95 -14.14 -0.02 -4.84
C LYS A 95 -13.12 -0.08 -3.70
N ALA A 96 -12.80 -1.27 -3.20
CA ALA A 96 -11.77 -1.46 -2.18
C ALA A 96 -10.38 -1.07 -2.69
N GLN A 97 -10.05 -1.44 -3.93
CA GLN A 97 -8.79 -1.02 -4.57
C GLN A 97 -8.70 0.51 -4.65
N ALA A 98 -9.74 1.19 -5.17
CA ALA A 98 -9.75 2.65 -5.25
C ALA A 98 -9.65 3.32 -3.87
N TYR A 99 -10.30 2.76 -2.85
CA TYR A 99 -10.18 3.24 -1.48
C TYR A 99 -8.75 3.05 -0.93
N ALA A 100 -8.14 1.90 -1.16
CA ALA A 100 -6.77 1.61 -0.73
C ALA A 100 -5.77 2.60 -1.32
N GLU A 101 -5.90 2.92 -2.61
CA GLU A 101 -5.05 3.95 -3.24
C GLU A 101 -5.22 5.32 -2.57
N ALA A 102 -6.46 5.70 -2.23
CA ALA A 102 -6.72 6.99 -1.60
C ALA A 102 -6.12 7.14 -0.19
N VAL A 103 -5.95 6.02 0.53
CA VAL A 103 -5.41 6.01 1.91
C VAL A 103 -3.97 5.50 1.99
N GLY A 104 -3.34 5.18 0.86
CA GLY A 104 -1.99 4.63 0.82
C GLY A 104 -1.87 3.21 1.39
N MET A 105 -2.92 2.40 1.29
CA MET A 105 -2.92 1.02 1.78
C MET A 105 -2.31 0.06 0.75
N MET A 106 -1.38 -0.76 1.23
CA MET A 106 -0.72 -1.80 0.46
C MET A 106 -1.59 -3.05 0.46
N LEU A 107 -2.15 -3.40 -0.70
CA LEU A 107 -3.00 -4.57 -0.85
C LEU A 107 -2.20 -5.73 -1.44
N PHE A 108 -2.34 -6.90 -0.83
CA PHE A 108 -1.74 -8.14 -1.29
C PHE A 108 -2.80 -9.24 -1.41
N VAL A 109 -2.66 -10.07 -2.45
CA VAL A 109 -3.36 -11.35 -2.58
C VAL A 109 -2.36 -12.46 -2.36
N TYR A 110 -2.63 -13.35 -1.42
CA TYR A 110 -1.76 -14.51 -1.21
C TYR A 110 -2.35 -15.75 -1.87
N GLU A 111 -1.48 -16.58 -2.44
CA GLU A 111 -1.86 -17.84 -3.06
C GLU A 111 -1.80 -18.99 -2.06
N VAL A 112 -2.30 -20.17 -2.48
CA VAL A 112 -2.31 -21.39 -1.65
C VAL A 112 -0.89 -21.82 -1.25
N ASP A 113 0.13 -21.46 -2.02
CA ASP A 113 1.54 -21.74 -1.76
C ASP A 113 2.26 -20.65 -0.95
N GLY A 114 1.52 -19.65 -0.47
CA GLY A 114 2.04 -18.57 0.37
C GLY A 114 2.79 -17.48 -0.39
N THR A 115 2.82 -17.52 -1.73
CA THR A 115 3.33 -16.40 -2.52
C THR A 115 2.41 -15.18 -2.43
N MET A 116 2.96 -13.98 -2.66
CA MET A 116 2.26 -12.71 -2.53
C MET A 116 2.20 -11.97 -3.87
N LEU A 117 1.00 -11.55 -4.26
CA LEU A 117 0.74 -10.72 -5.43
C LEU A 117 0.34 -9.30 -4.99
N ALA A 118 1.03 -8.29 -5.51
CA ALA A 118 0.71 -6.89 -5.22
C ALA A 118 -0.54 -6.43 -5.99
N ALA A 119 -1.56 -5.99 -5.25
CA ALA A 119 -2.86 -5.60 -5.77
C ALA A 119 -3.14 -4.08 -5.77
N SER A 120 -2.31 -3.27 -5.12
CA SER A 120 -2.32 -1.79 -5.20
C SER A 120 -0.99 -1.24 -5.70
N SER A 121 -0.96 0.02 -6.13
CA SER A 121 0.27 0.71 -6.59
C SER A 121 1.32 0.76 -5.47
N HIS A 122 0.91 1.21 -4.28
CA HIS A 122 1.74 1.23 -3.07
C HIS A 122 2.34 -0.15 -2.72
N ALA A 123 1.59 -1.24 -2.93
CA ALA A 123 2.11 -2.58 -2.72
C ALA A 123 3.17 -2.98 -3.77
N ARG A 124 3.02 -2.54 -5.02
CA ARG A 124 4.02 -2.78 -6.08
C ARG A 124 5.31 -2.02 -5.79
N ASP A 125 5.19 -0.75 -5.41
CA ASP A 125 6.33 0.09 -5.06
C ASP A 125 7.14 -0.52 -3.90
N LEU A 126 6.46 -1.06 -2.87
CA LEU A 126 7.12 -1.77 -1.78
C LEU A 126 7.89 -3.01 -2.27
N VAL A 127 7.27 -3.83 -3.11
CA VAL A 127 7.88 -5.06 -3.63
C VAL A 127 9.08 -4.74 -4.53
N GLU A 128 8.99 -3.69 -5.35
CA GLU A 128 10.10 -3.22 -6.20
C GLU A 128 11.25 -2.70 -5.35
N ALA A 129 10.98 -1.84 -4.36
CA ALA A 129 12.00 -1.35 -3.45
C ALA A 129 12.72 -2.47 -2.68
N ALA A 130 12.01 -3.51 -2.26
CA ALA A 130 12.60 -4.66 -1.59
C ALA A 130 13.48 -5.51 -2.52
N ARG A 131 13.11 -5.64 -3.81
CA ARG A 131 13.93 -6.33 -4.82
C ARG A 131 15.25 -5.59 -5.07
N ASP A 132 15.19 -4.27 -5.18
CA ASP A 132 16.38 -3.43 -5.40
C ASP A 132 17.34 -3.47 -4.20
N GLN A 133 16.80 -3.59 -2.98
CA GLN A 133 17.58 -3.75 -1.75
C GLN A 133 18.18 -5.16 -1.58
N GLY A 134 17.53 -6.18 -2.17
CA GLY A 134 18.01 -7.57 -2.18
C GLY A 134 19.01 -7.88 -3.30
N ALA A 135 19.07 -7.05 -4.35
CA ALA A 135 20.05 -7.14 -5.42
C ALA A 135 21.43 -6.62 -4.94
N ALA A 136 22.14 -7.42 -4.14
CA ALA A 136 23.56 -7.20 -3.92
C ALA A 136 24.31 -7.33 -5.27
N PRO A 137 25.26 -6.42 -5.60
CA PRO A 137 26.18 -6.67 -6.70
C PRO A 137 26.96 -7.96 -6.40
N PRO A 138 27.23 -8.82 -7.41
CA PRO A 138 28.02 -10.01 -7.20
C PRO A 138 29.39 -9.65 -6.61
N PRO A 139 29.92 -10.42 -5.65
CA PRO A 139 31.24 -10.15 -5.08
C PRO A 139 32.32 -10.23 -6.18
N ASP A 140 33.14 -9.20 -6.20
CA ASP A 140 34.23 -8.91 -7.12
C ASP A 140 35.15 -10.12 -7.40
N ALA A 141 35.23 -10.53 -8.66
CA ALA A 141 36.27 -11.40 -9.20
C ALA A 141 37.20 -10.57 -10.11
N THR A 142 38.09 -9.81 -9.47
CA THR A 142 39.42 -9.39 -9.91
C THR A 142 39.89 -9.81 -11.33
N ARG A 143 40.24 -8.78 -12.12
CA ARG A 143 41.20 -8.72 -13.28
C ARG A 143 40.76 -9.44 -14.57
N ARG A 144 40.75 -8.81 -15.77
CA ARG A 144 41.81 -8.04 -16.46
C ARG A 144 41.26 -7.10 -17.56
N ARG A 145 42.07 -6.06 -17.84
CA ARG A 145 42.21 -5.04 -18.92
C ARG A 145 41.32 -5.03 -20.22
N PRO A 146 41.30 -3.86 -20.94
CA PRO A 146 40.24 -3.40 -21.85
C PRO A 146 40.48 -3.71 -23.33
N GLU A 147 39.39 -3.63 -24.12
CA GLU A 147 39.25 -3.36 -25.58
C GLU A 147 37.85 -3.87 -25.99
N THR A 148 36.97 -3.31 -26.83
CA THR A 148 36.99 -2.22 -27.83
C THR A 148 35.53 -1.80 -28.13
N ARG A 149 35.40 -0.55 -28.57
CA ARG A 149 34.28 0.29 -29.05
C ARG A 149 33.08 -0.31 -29.87
N ALA A 150 31.87 0.11 -29.43
CA ALA A 150 30.65 0.59 -30.15
C ALA A 150 29.69 -0.38 -30.87
N PRO A 151 28.50 0.09 -31.32
CA PRO A 151 27.41 0.73 -30.54
C PRO A 151 26.05 0.05 -30.84
N SER A 152 25.05 0.11 -29.93
CA SER A 152 23.65 -0.11 -30.35
C SER A 152 22.60 0.40 -29.36
N ARG A 153 21.86 1.39 -29.88
CA ARG A 153 20.40 1.55 -29.80
C ARG A 153 19.79 2.06 -28.48
N SER A 154 19.63 3.38 -28.48
CA SER A 154 18.60 4.14 -27.80
C SER A 154 17.26 3.39 -27.70
N LEU A 155 16.82 3.14 -26.45
CA LEU A 155 15.42 3.12 -26.08
C LEU A 155 15.21 4.30 -25.13
N ARG A 156 14.43 5.27 -25.61
CA ARG A 156 13.99 6.46 -24.89
C ARG A 156 13.35 6.05 -23.55
N PRO A 157 13.65 6.70 -22.42
CA PRO A 157 12.75 6.62 -21.28
C PRO A 157 11.44 7.34 -21.64
N SER A 158 10.31 6.64 -21.51
CA SER A 158 8.98 7.28 -21.49
C SER A 158 8.94 8.31 -20.36
N PRO A 159 8.36 9.50 -20.57
CA PRO A 159 8.44 10.58 -19.59
C PRO A 159 7.62 10.24 -18.34
N ALA A 160 8.30 10.30 -17.20
CA ALA A 160 7.82 10.58 -15.85
C ALA A 160 6.29 10.52 -15.63
N THR A 161 5.80 9.46 -14.97
CA THR A 161 4.64 9.61 -14.08
C THR A 161 5.17 10.25 -12.81
N ALA A 162 5.14 11.58 -12.77
CA ALA A 162 5.51 12.34 -11.59
C ALA A 162 4.75 11.81 -10.37
N LEU A 163 5.50 11.58 -9.29
CA LEU A 163 5.03 11.23 -7.95
C LEU A 163 3.89 12.17 -7.53
N THR A 164 2.63 11.75 -7.74
CA THR A 164 1.49 12.51 -7.24
C THR A 164 1.37 12.33 -5.75
N ARG A 165 1.77 13.36 -5.00
CA ARG A 165 1.71 13.40 -3.54
C ARG A 165 0.27 13.19 -3.06
N PRO A 166 0.00 12.30 -2.11
CA PRO A 166 -1.37 11.98 -1.69
C PRO A 166 -2.09 13.22 -1.13
N VAL A 167 -3.40 13.32 -1.38
CA VAL A 167 -4.24 14.46 -0.94
C VAL A 167 -4.19 14.68 0.58
N THR A 168 -3.92 13.62 1.35
CA THR A 168 -3.76 13.65 2.79
C THR A 168 -2.56 14.49 3.27
N GLU A 169 -1.56 14.70 2.42
CA GLU A 169 -0.42 15.59 2.71
C GLU A 169 -0.77 17.09 2.60
N PHE A 170 -1.99 17.42 2.18
CA PHE A 170 -2.45 18.79 2.01
C PHE A 170 -3.66 19.06 2.92
N PRO A 171 -3.44 19.49 4.18
CA PRO A 171 -4.50 19.68 5.17
C PRO A 171 -5.63 20.60 4.68
N GLU A 172 -5.30 21.64 3.90
CA GLU A 172 -6.30 22.53 3.29
C GLU A 172 -7.14 21.84 2.21
N VAL A 173 -6.54 20.97 1.38
CA VAL A 173 -7.29 20.21 0.37
C VAL A 173 -8.23 19.22 1.05
N VAL A 174 -7.79 18.54 2.11
CA VAL A 174 -8.64 17.65 2.92
C VAL A 174 -9.79 18.43 3.56
N ARG A 175 -9.51 19.63 4.10
CA ARG A 175 -10.53 20.51 4.69
C ARG A 175 -11.59 20.91 3.65
N LEU A 176 -11.17 21.27 2.44
CA LEU A 176 -12.08 21.66 1.35
C LEU A 176 -12.93 20.48 0.85
N ILE A 177 -12.34 19.29 0.75
CA ILE A 177 -13.08 18.07 0.40
C ILE A 177 -14.15 17.77 1.45
N ARG A 178 -13.81 17.82 2.74
CA ARG A 178 -14.76 17.61 3.84
C ARG A 178 -15.83 18.70 3.92
N ALA A 179 -15.51 19.93 3.53
CA ALA A 179 -16.42 21.07 3.52
C ALA A 179 -17.35 21.10 2.29
N GLY A 180 -17.29 20.10 1.40
CA GLY A 180 -18.12 20.15 0.21
C GLY A 180 -17.68 21.21 -0.80
N LYS A 181 -16.39 21.58 -0.84
CA LYS A 181 -15.82 22.58 -1.76
C LYS A 181 -14.87 21.95 -2.78
N ARG A 182 -15.40 21.16 -3.73
CA ARG A 182 -14.60 20.31 -4.64
C ARG A 182 -13.70 21.11 -5.56
N ASP A 183 -14.26 22.12 -6.22
CA ASP A 183 -13.53 22.93 -7.20
C ASP A 183 -12.36 23.65 -6.54
N LEU A 184 -12.59 24.21 -5.34
CA LEU A 184 -11.53 24.81 -4.53
C LEU A 184 -10.47 23.77 -4.08
N ALA A 185 -10.87 22.53 -3.80
CA ALA A 185 -9.92 21.46 -3.47
C ALA A 185 -9.07 21.06 -4.68
N VAL A 186 -9.66 21.03 -5.89
CA VAL A 186 -8.93 20.79 -7.15
C VAL A 186 -7.90 21.89 -7.37
N ASP A 187 -8.29 23.14 -7.22
CA ASP A 187 -7.41 24.29 -7.40
C ASP A 187 -6.27 24.32 -6.37
N ALA A 188 -6.61 24.09 -5.09
CA ALA A 188 -5.62 24.02 -4.02
C ALA A 188 -4.62 22.87 -4.21
N TYR A 189 -5.09 21.69 -4.65
CA TYR A 189 -4.22 20.55 -4.90
C TYR A 189 -3.34 20.75 -6.14
N ALA A 190 -3.88 21.32 -7.22
CA ALA A 190 -3.09 21.62 -8.41
C ALA A 190 -1.94 22.60 -8.11
N ALA A 191 -2.23 23.66 -7.34
CA ALA A 191 -1.23 24.64 -6.93
C ALA A 191 -0.20 24.06 -5.96
N ALA A 192 -0.63 23.27 -4.96
CA ALA A 192 0.25 22.77 -3.91
C ALA A 192 1.11 21.57 -4.35
N ALA A 193 0.61 20.75 -5.29
CA ALA A 193 1.32 19.59 -5.82
C ALA A 193 2.03 19.87 -7.16
N ASP A 194 1.91 21.10 -7.69
CA ASP A 194 2.45 21.51 -9.01
C ASP A 194 2.04 20.56 -10.15
N VAL A 195 0.75 20.22 -10.20
CA VAL A 195 0.17 19.30 -11.19
C VAL A 195 -0.88 19.97 -12.06
N LYS A 196 -1.05 19.47 -13.29
CA LYS A 196 -2.07 19.98 -14.22
C LYS A 196 -3.49 19.79 -13.66
N GLN A 197 -4.39 20.73 -13.97
CA GLN A 197 -5.79 20.72 -13.49
C GLN A 197 -6.55 19.43 -13.79
N ARG A 198 -6.29 18.79 -14.93
CA ARG A 198 -6.91 17.50 -15.27
C ARG A 198 -6.49 16.38 -14.31
N GLN A 199 -5.23 16.37 -13.88
CA GLN A 199 -4.68 15.39 -12.95
C GLN A 199 -5.16 15.68 -11.52
N ALA A 200 -5.14 16.94 -11.10
CA ALA A 200 -5.72 17.37 -9.83
C ALA A 200 -7.21 17.01 -9.71
N ASN A 201 -7.97 17.25 -10.78
CA ASN A 201 -9.39 16.93 -10.82
C ASN A 201 -9.61 15.42 -10.64
N ALA A 202 -8.89 14.57 -11.38
CA ALA A 202 -9.02 13.10 -11.22
C ALA A 202 -8.76 12.64 -9.77
N ILE A 203 -7.74 13.19 -9.13
CA ILE A 203 -7.30 12.82 -7.78
C ILE A 203 -8.28 13.30 -6.71
N VAL A 204 -8.65 14.58 -6.75
CA VAL A 204 -9.62 15.17 -5.82
C VAL A 204 -11.01 14.57 -6.02
N SER A 205 -11.38 14.21 -7.26
CA SER A 205 -12.63 13.49 -7.55
C SER A 205 -12.70 12.13 -6.87
N ALA A 206 -11.60 11.37 -6.91
CA ALA A 206 -11.49 10.08 -6.26
C ALA A 206 -11.57 10.22 -4.73
N ALA A 207 -10.83 11.18 -4.15
CA ALA A 207 -10.86 11.49 -2.72
C ALA A 207 -12.24 11.99 -2.25
N TRP A 208 -12.92 12.79 -3.07
CA TRP A 208 -14.26 13.31 -2.80
C TRP A 208 -15.34 12.23 -2.79
N ALA A 209 -15.29 11.31 -3.77
CA ALA A 209 -16.19 10.18 -3.82
C ALA A 209 -16.07 9.31 -2.56
N ALA A 210 -14.86 9.19 -1.99
CA ALA A 210 -14.61 8.49 -0.74
C ALA A 210 -15.22 9.21 0.49
N VAL A 211 -15.31 10.54 0.48
CA VAL A 211 -15.90 11.33 1.59
C VAL A 211 -17.42 11.46 1.50
N THR A 212 -17.97 11.54 0.28
CA THR A 212 -19.41 11.83 0.05
C THR A 212 -20.30 10.59 0.16
N MET A 213 -19.73 9.38 0.18
CA MET A 213 -20.46 8.12 0.39
C MET A 213 -20.64 7.71 1.87
N MET A 214 -20.44 8.63 2.82
CA MET A 214 -20.92 8.44 4.20
C MET A 214 -22.41 8.79 4.29
N PRO A 215 -23.31 7.88 4.69
CA PRO A 215 -24.70 8.25 4.94
C PRO A 215 -24.75 9.27 6.10
N PRO A 216 -25.64 10.28 6.07
CA PRO A 216 -25.80 11.18 7.20
C PRO A 216 -26.17 10.33 8.43
N GLY A 217 -25.30 10.37 9.45
CA GLY A 217 -25.51 9.64 10.70
C GLY A 217 -26.92 9.92 11.23
N ARG A 218 -27.64 8.83 11.57
CA ARG A 218 -28.94 8.92 12.22
C ARG A 218 -28.79 9.81 13.45
N ARG A 219 -29.30 11.04 13.35
CA ARG A 219 -29.54 11.89 14.51
C ARG A 219 -30.57 11.16 15.36
N GLY A 220 -30.17 10.77 16.55
CA GLY A 220 -31.11 10.37 17.60
C GLY A 220 -32.19 11.44 17.71
N ARG A 221 -33.44 10.99 17.70
CA ARG A 221 -34.57 11.77 18.17
C ARG A 221 -34.89 11.30 19.59
N PRO A 222 -35.41 12.22 20.41
CA PRO A 222 -35.27 12.24 21.87
C PRO A 222 -35.94 11.07 22.57
#